data_AF-A0A5E7B9D9-F1
#
_entry.id   AF-A0A5E7B9D9-F1
#
_cell.length_a   1.000
_cell.length_b   1.000
_cell.length_c   1.000
_cell.angle_alpha   90.00
_cell.angle_beta   90.00
_cell.angle_gamma   90.00
#
_symmetry.space_group_name_H-M   'P 1'
#
loop_
_entity.id
_entity.type
_entity.pdbx_description
1 polymer ?
#
loop_
_entity_poly.entity_id
_entity_poly.type
_entity_poly.pdbx_seq_one_letter_code
_entity_poly.pdbx_strand_id
1 'polypeptide(L)'
;MRVEFRLDAIESNMANKADIALLASKDDFTGFVRASGKDVQDLAVTFQKSITDVQKSINEQTWKFVGLAGVLVGLAFTAAKVIN
;
A
#
# COMPACT_ATOMS: atom_id res chain seq x y z
N MET A 1 -4.18 63.52 -10.13
CA MET A 1 -4.71 62.62 -11.18
C MET A 1 -3.86 61.40 -11.50
N ARG A 2 -2.53 61.50 -11.70
CA ARG A 2 -1.70 60.30 -11.98
C ARG A 2 -1.63 59.32 -10.79
N VAL A 3 -1.80 59.80 -9.56
CA VAL A 3 -1.75 58.98 -8.34
C VAL A 3 -3.07 58.25 -8.13
N GLU A 4 -4.22 58.91 -8.28
CA GLU A 4 -5.53 58.25 -8.22
C GLU A 4 -5.64 57.12 -9.25
N PHE A 5 -5.25 57.39 -10.50
CA PHE A 5 -5.24 56.37 -11.56
C PHE A 5 -4.34 55.16 -11.27
N ARG A 6 -3.26 55.37 -10.50
CA ARG A 6 -2.37 54.29 -10.07
C ARG A 6 -2.93 53.51 -8.89
N LEU A 7 -3.69 54.15 -8.00
CA LEU A 7 -4.35 53.49 -6.88
C LEU A 7 -5.51 52.61 -7.37
N ASP A 8 -6.32 53.07 -8.31
CA ASP A 8 -7.40 52.26 -8.93
C ASP A 8 -6.83 51.01 -9.63
N ALA A 9 -5.69 51.17 -10.31
CA ALA A 9 -4.99 50.07 -10.95
C ALA A 9 -4.41 49.07 -9.93
N ILE A 10 -4.02 49.52 -8.73
CA ILE A 10 -3.56 48.64 -7.66
C ILE A 10 -4.75 47.90 -7.05
N GLU A 11 -5.84 48.59 -6.74
CA GLU A 11 -7.03 48.00 -6.10
C GLU A 11 -7.70 46.95 -6.98
N SER A 12 -7.72 47.18 -8.31
CA SER A 12 -8.26 46.20 -9.28
C SER A 12 -7.40 44.95 -9.48
N ASN A 13 -6.10 44.98 -9.14
CA ASN A 13 -5.18 43.86 -9.35
C ASN A 13 -4.68 43.23 -8.04
N MET A 14 -4.97 43.84 -6.89
CA MET A 14 -4.52 43.36 -5.59
C MET A 14 -5.40 42.23 -5.09
N ALA A 15 -4.80 41.08 -4.82
CA ALA A 15 -5.46 40.02 -4.07
C ALA A 15 -5.70 40.48 -2.62
N ASN A 16 -6.91 40.24 -2.13
CA ASN A 16 -7.32 40.61 -0.78
C ASN A 16 -7.26 39.40 0.18
N LYS A 17 -7.56 39.64 1.46
CA LYS A 17 -7.52 38.58 2.49
C LYS A 17 -8.53 37.46 2.24
N ALA A 18 -9.67 37.75 1.61
CA ALA A 18 -10.66 36.74 1.26
C ALA A 18 -10.14 35.82 0.15
N ASP A 19 -9.41 36.36 -0.82
CA ASP A 19 -8.77 35.56 -1.88
C ASP A 19 -7.75 34.58 -1.28
N ILE A 20 -6.93 35.03 -0.34
CA ILE A 20 -5.92 34.20 0.34
C ILE A 20 -6.59 33.11 1.19
N ALA A 21 -7.72 33.41 1.85
CA ALA A 21 -8.44 32.44 2.66
C ALA A 21 -9.04 31.28 1.84
N LEU A 22 -9.23 31.47 0.53
CA LEU A 22 -9.68 30.43 -0.39
C LEU A 22 -8.55 29.58 -0.96
N LEU A 23 -7.29 29.98 -0.76
CA LEU A 23 -6.13 29.21 -1.20
C LEU A 23 -5.83 28.07 -0.21
N ALA A 24 -5.46 26.91 -0.76
CA ALA A 24 -4.97 25.81 0.06
C ALA A 24 -3.71 26.25 0.82
N SER A 25 -3.71 26.00 2.12
CA SER A 25 -2.60 26.36 2.99
C SER A 25 -1.47 25.33 2.89
N LYS A 26 -0.31 25.72 3.40
CA LYS A 26 0.81 24.79 3.60
C LYS A 26 0.45 23.64 4.56
N ASP A 27 -0.44 23.90 5.52
CA ASP A 27 -0.89 22.90 6.48
C ASP A 27 -1.78 21.85 5.80
N ASP A 28 -2.66 22.27 4.88
CA ASP A 28 -3.45 21.36 4.05
C ASP A 28 -2.56 20.43 3.22
N PHE A 29 -1.53 21.00 2.57
CA PHE A 29 -0.55 20.21 1.83
C PHE A 29 0.21 19.23 2.74
N THR A 30 0.62 19.67 3.92
CA THR A 30 1.32 18.82 4.90
C THR A 30 0.41 17.69 5.39
N GLY A 31 -0.87 17.97 5.61
CA GLY A 31 -1.91 16.99 5.94
C GLY A 31 -2.07 15.94 4.83
N PHE A 32 -2.16 16.39 3.58
CA PHE A 32 -2.25 15.51 2.41
C PHE A 32 -1.03 14.59 2.28
N VAL A 33 0.20 15.13 2.37
CA VAL A 33 1.44 14.34 2.27
C VAL A 33 1.50 13.28 3.38
N ARG A 34 1.11 13.64 4.61
CA ARG A 34 1.08 12.70 5.73
C ARG A 34 0.06 11.60 5.52
N ALA A 35 -1.15 11.93 5.08
CA ALA A 35 -2.20 10.96 4.81
C ALA A 35 -1.76 9.98 3.69
N SER A 36 -1.26 10.52 2.58
CA SER A 36 -0.75 9.70 1.47
C SER A 36 0.41 8.79 1.89
N GLY A 37 1.34 9.28 2.71
CA GLY A 37 2.42 8.46 3.26
C GLY A 37 1.91 7.30 4.11
N LYS A 38 0.87 7.53 4.92
CA LYS A 38 0.22 6.48 5.70
C LYS A 38 -0.47 5.45 4.80
N ASP A 39 -1.19 5.89 3.78
CA ASP A 39 -1.89 4.98 2.85
C ASP A 39 -0.90 4.07 2.11
N VAL A 40 0.23 4.62 1.64
CA VAL A 40 1.31 3.86 1.01
C VAL A 40 1.93 2.86 1.98
N GLN A 41 2.15 3.26 3.24
CA GLN A 41 2.67 2.37 4.27
C GLN A 41 1.71 1.21 4.58
N ASP A 42 0.43 1.51 4.77
CA ASP A 42 -0.60 0.51 5.06
C ASP A 42 -0.75 -0.49 3.89
N LEU A 43 -0.64 -0.01 2.65
CA LEU A 43 -0.61 -0.84 1.45
C LEU A 43 0.61 -1.78 1.45
N ALA A 44 1.80 -1.26 1.74
CA ALA A 44 3.03 -2.06 1.81
C ALA A 44 2.94 -3.16 2.88
N VAL A 45 2.42 -2.83 4.07
CA VAL A 45 2.21 -3.80 5.16
C VAL A 45 1.19 -4.87 4.74
N THR A 46 0.11 -4.48 4.07
CA THR A 46 -0.91 -5.41 3.59
C THR A 46 -0.35 -6.39 2.56
N PHE A 47 0.41 -5.90 1.58
CA PHE A 47 1.10 -6.77 0.61
C PHE A 47 2.10 -7.71 1.28
N GLN A 48 2.92 -7.20 2.20
CA GLN A 48 3.89 -8.01 2.95
C GLN A 48 3.20 -9.15 3.72
N LYS A 49 2.08 -8.85 4.37
CA LYS A 49 1.28 -9.85 5.08
C LYS A 49 0.70 -10.89 4.12
N SER A 50 0.11 -10.45 3.01
CA SER A 50 -0.43 -11.36 1.99
C SER A 50 0.64 -12.30 1.43
N ILE A 51 1.84 -11.81 1.14
CA ILE A 51 2.95 -12.65 0.66
C ILE A 51 3.32 -13.69 1.72
N THR A 52 3.43 -13.26 2.98
CA THR A 52 3.76 -14.13 4.10
C THR A 52 2.71 -15.24 4.30
N ASP A 53 1.43 -14.90 4.20
CA ASP A 53 0.33 -15.86 4.35
C ASP A 53 0.31 -16.87 3.20
N VAL A 54 0.57 -16.44 1.97
CA VAL A 54 0.75 -17.33 0.82
C VAL A 54 1.95 -18.28 1.03
N GLN A 55 3.09 -17.77 1.50
CA GLN A 55 4.26 -18.60 1.80
C GLN A 55 3.98 -19.67 2.86
N LYS A 56 3.26 -19.31 3.93
CA LYS A 56 2.84 -20.28 4.95
C LYS A 56 1.93 -21.36 4.36
N SER A 57 0.94 -20.96 3.57
CA SER A 57 0.03 -21.90 2.91
C SER A 57 0.79 -22.87 2.00
N ILE A 58 1.72 -22.39 1.19
CA ILE A 58 2.56 -23.23 0.32
C ILE A 58 3.38 -24.22 1.15
N ASN A 59 4.01 -23.76 2.23
CA ASN A 59 4.80 -24.62 3.10
C ASN A 59 3.95 -25.73 3.74
N GLU A 60 2.76 -25.40 4.24
CA GLU A 60 1.83 -26.39 4.80
C GLU A 60 1.41 -27.44 3.76
N GLN A 61 1.09 -27.02 2.54
CA GLN A 61 0.73 -27.94 1.45
C GLN A 61 1.91 -28.83 1.04
N THR A 62 3.12 -28.27 1.02
CA THR A 62 4.36 -29.02 0.73
C THR A 62 4.55 -30.16 1.72
N TRP A 63 4.43 -29.89 3.02
CA TRP A 63 4.57 -30.92 4.05
C TRP A 63 3.47 -31.98 4.00
N LYS A 64 2.22 -31.59 3.69
CA LYS A 64 1.13 -32.55 3.47
C LYS A 64 1.43 -33.48 2.29
N PHE A 65 1.90 -32.94 1.18
CA PHE A 65 2.29 -33.73 0.02
C PHE A 65 3.43 -34.70 0.34
N VAL A 66 4.49 -34.21 1.00
CA VAL A 66 5.62 -35.05 1.44
C VAL A 66 5.14 -36.19 2.35
N GLY A 67 4.22 -35.90 3.27
CA GLY A 67 3.61 -36.93 4.12
C GLY A 67 2.89 -38.02 3.32
N LEU A 68 2.06 -37.64 2.35
CA LEU A 68 1.35 -38.59 1.48
C LEU A 68 2.33 -39.40 0.62
N ALA A 69 3.33 -38.76 0.02
CA ALA A 69 4.36 -39.44 -0.75
C ALA A 69 5.12 -40.46 0.11
N GLY A 70 5.46 -40.11 1.35
CA GLY A 70 6.09 -41.03 2.31
C GLY A 70 5.24 -42.27 2.59
N VAL A 71 3.92 -42.12 2.78
CA VAL A 71 2.99 -43.25 2.96
C VAL A 71 2.98 -44.14 1.73
N LEU A 72 2.85 -43.56 0.53
CA LEU A 72 2.82 -44.31 -0.73
C LEU A 72 4.11 -45.11 -0.96
N VAL A 73 5.27 -44.51 -0.67
CA VAL A 73 6.56 -45.19 -0.74
C VAL A 73 6.61 -46.38 0.23
N GLY A 74 6.14 -46.21 1.47
CA GLY A 74 6.08 -47.30 2.45
C GLY A 74 5.17 -48.46 2.01
N LEU A 75 4.02 -48.15 1.42
CA LEU A 75 3.11 -49.16 0.86
C LEU A 75 3.75 -49.90 -0.32
N ALA A 76 4.43 -49.19 -1.23
CA ALA A 76 5.12 -49.79 -2.37
C ALA A 76 6.23 -50.77 -1.92
N PHE A 77 7.03 -50.39 -0.91
CA PHE A 77 8.05 -51.28 -0.34
C PHE A 77 7.44 -52.54 0.28
N THR A 78 6.33 -52.39 1.01
CA THR A 78 5.63 -53.53 1.62
C THR A 78 5.08 -54.48 0.55
N ALA A 79 4.43 -53.95 -0.48
CA ALA A 79 3.93 -54.74 -1.60
C ALA A 79 5.07 -55.49 -2.33
N ALA A 80 6.19 -54.82 -2.59
CA ALA A 80 7.36 -55.45 -3.22
C ALA A 80 7.93 -56.62 -2.40
N LYS A 81 7.91 -56.53 -1.07
CA LYS A 81 8.36 -57.61 -0.17
C LYS A 81 7.41 -58.81 -0.13
N VAL A 82 6.12 -58.61 -0.40
CA VAL A 82 5.11 -59.69 -0.36
C VAL A 82 5.04 -60.45 -1.70
N ILE A 83 5.44 -59.81 -2.79
CA ILE A 83 5.37 -60.38 -4.16
C ILE A 83 6.66 -61.14 -4.55
N ASN A 84 7.79 -60.84 -3.91
CA ASN A 84 9.04 -61.61 -3.99
C ASN A 84 9.10 -62.69 -2.89
#